data_AF-A0A3B9FSP0-F1
#
_entry.id   AF-A0A3B9FSP0-F1
#
_cell.length_a   1.000
_cell.length_b   1.000
_cell.length_c   1.000
_cell.angle_alpha   90.00
_cell.angle_beta   90.00
_cell.angle_gamma   90.00
#
_symmetry.space_group_name_H-M   'P 1'
#
loop_
_entity.id
_entity.type
_entity.pdbx_description
1 polymer ?
#
loop_
_entity_poly.entity_id
_entity_poly.type
_entity_poly.pdbx_seq_one_letter_code
_entity_poly.pdbx_strand_id
1 'polypeptide(L)'
;MRSLILAASCLLFASCATTEKVYVDSYSAELICQASTDHYFDNGTLSKCRLTEPAMLGGIVCDGWIHFNEDGCIDQCLLARPIPFSGLSVPVGSWLLFDTEDPDHIAVIMFPQDMVVEGVTVRGGVKIMTSFHQNGRLKGCFLREDQVIDGIPCKASVFQEVRFHENGQLESCELSDDATLGDMTLPAGERIELDSSGQLILLPL
;
A
#
# COMPACT_ATOMS: atom_id res chain seq x y z
N MET A 1 34.89 56.57 -22.00
CA MET A 1 34.10 56.75 -20.75
C MET A 1 33.35 55.45 -20.54
N ARG A 2 33.62 54.73 -19.44
CA ARG A 2 33.34 53.30 -19.25
C ARG A 2 31.85 53.04 -18.98
N SER A 3 31.27 52.07 -19.69
CA SER A 3 29.94 51.54 -19.44
C SER A 3 29.87 50.80 -18.10
N LEU A 4 28.87 51.11 -17.28
CA LEU A 4 28.48 50.30 -16.13
C LEU A 4 27.68 49.08 -16.60
N ILE A 5 28.12 47.88 -16.20
CA ILE A 5 27.31 46.66 -16.23
C ILE A 5 26.89 46.39 -14.79
N LEU A 6 25.59 46.52 -14.51
CA LEU A 6 24.98 46.05 -13.27
C LEU A 6 24.76 44.53 -13.42
N ALA A 7 25.50 43.72 -12.67
CA ALA A 7 25.19 42.31 -12.51
C ALA A 7 24.18 42.16 -11.36
N ALA A 8 22.93 41.87 -11.69
CA ALA A 8 21.93 41.44 -10.73
C ALA A 8 22.18 39.96 -10.39
N SER A 9 22.78 39.68 -9.23
CA SER A 9 22.85 38.32 -8.70
C SER A 9 21.47 37.92 -8.17
N CYS A 10 20.78 37.04 -8.91
CA CYS A 10 19.66 36.27 -8.40
C CYS A 10 20.17 35.30 -7.33
N LEU A 11 19.93 35.62 -6.06
CA LEU A 11 20.02 34.66 -4.95
C LEU A 11 18.85 33.67 -5.09
N LEU A 12 19.14 32.48 -5.63
CA LEU A 12 18.27 31.32 -5.49
C LEU A 12 18.33 30.89 -4.02
N PHE A 13 17.30 31.21 -3.24
CA PHE A 13 17.10 30.59 -1.93
C PHE A 13 16.70 29.13 -2.16
N ALA A 14 17.68 28.24 -2.34
CA ALA A 14 17.47 26.85 -2.02
C ALA A 14 17.25 26.81 -0.49
N SER A 15 16.02 26.59 -0.03
CA SER A 15 15.80 26.30 1.39
C SER A 15 16.56 25.01 1.68
N CYS A 16 17.74 25.13 2.26
CA CYS A 16 18.42 24.01 2.88
C CYS A 16 17.48 23.50 3.97
N ALA A 17 16.84 22.35 3.74
CA ALA A 17 15.98 21.75 4.74
C ALA A 17 16.85 21.44 5.96
N THR A 18 16.56 22.06 7.10
CA THR A 18 17.21 21.73 8.36
C THR A 18 16.80 20.32 8.79
N THR A 19 17.69 19.61 9.48
CA THR A 19 17.48 18.22 9.91
C THR A 19 17.51 18.11 11.43
N GLU A 20 16.74 17.17 11.97
CA GLU A 20 16.70 16.82 13.38
C GLU A 20 16.88 15.32 13.56
N LYS A 21 17.60 14.94 14.62
CA LYS A 21 17.81 13.54 14.99
C LYS A 21 16.73 13.12 15.96
N VAL A 22 16.02 12.05 15.63
CA VAL A 22 14.95 11.50 16.48
C VAL A 22 15.26 10.05 16.78
N TYR A 23 15.24 9.67 18.06
CA TYR A 23 15.46 8.29 18.48
C TYR A 23 14.14 7.53 18.57
N VAL A 24 14.11 6.30 18.07
CA VAL A 24 12.94 5.42 18.11
C VAL A 24 13.30 4.16 18.90
N ASP A 25 12.79 4.07 20.12
CA ASP A 25 13.13 3.04 21.10
C ASP A 25 12.84 1.61 20.59
N SER A 26 11.67 1.40 19.98
CA SER A 26 11.19 0.09 19.50
C SER A 26 12.12 -0.56 18.47
N TYR A 27 12.96 0.24 17.80
CA TYR A 27 13.95 -0.23 16.84
C TYR A 27 15.40 0.01 17.28
N SER A 28 15.61 0.64 18.44
CA SER A 28 16.92 1.11 18.91
C SER A 28 17.68 1.87 17.81
N ALA A 29 16.97 2.78 17.12
CA ALA A 29 17.45 3.44 15.91
C ALA A 29 17.36 4.96 16.02
N GLU A 30 18.32 5.66 15.39
CA GLU A 30 18.28 7.11 15.21
C GLU A 30 17.86 7.43 13.78
N LEU A 31 16.84 8.28 13.63
CA LEU A 31 16.33 8.78 12.36
C LEU A 31 16.83 10.20 12.12
N ILE A 32 17.12 10.53 10.85
CA ILE A 32 17.40 11.91 10.43
C ILE A 32 16.16 12.46 9.73
N CYS A 33 15.31 13.13 10.50
CA CYS A 33 14.07 13.72 10.04
C CYS A 33 14.30 15.15 9.53
N GLN A 34 13.47 15.60 8.60
CA GLN A 34 13.35 17.00 8.23
C GLN A 34 12.81 17.75 9.45
N ALA A 35 13.47 18.85 9.84
CA ALA A 35 13.08 19.61 11.02
C ALA A 35 11.62 20.07 10.94
N SER A 36 10.93 20.07 12.08
CA SER A 36 9.51 20.44 12.19
C SER A 36 8.54 19.55 11.41
N THR A 37 8.96 18.34 11.03
CA THR A 37 8.06 17.32 10.46
C THR A 37 7.74 16.20 11.44
N ASP A 38 8.45 16.15 12.57
CA ASP A 38 8.19 15.24 13.65
C ASP A 38 6.94 15.65 14.42
N HIS A 39 6.04 14.68 14.58
CA HIS A 39 4.85 14.79 15.40
C HIS A 39 4.84 13.65 16.40
N TYR A 40 4.33 13.87 17.59
CA TYR A 40 4.27 12.88 18.66
C TYR A 40 2.83 12.64 19.10
N PHE A 41 2.57 11.43 19.58
CA PHE A 41 1.36 11.12 20.33
C PHE A 41 1.41 11.75 21.73
N ASP A 42 0.28 11.75 22.44
CA ASP A 42 0.18 12.31 23.80
C ASP A 42 1.09 11.58 24.81
N ASN A 43 1.40 10.30 24.55
CA ASN A 43 2.32 9.50 25.35
C ASN A 43 3.82 9.82 25.10
N GLY A 44 4.12 10.71 24.14
CA GLY A 44 5.48 11.12 23.78
C GLY A 44 6.15 10.24 22.72
N THR A 45 5.51 9.17 22.25
CA THR A 45 6.00 8.35 21.13
C THR A 45 5.95 9.14 19.84
N LEU A 46 6.99 9.02 18.99
CA LEU A 46 6.98 9.60 17.64
C LEU A 46 5.82 9.01 16.84
N SER A 47 4.95 9.87 16.30
CA SER A 47 3.81 9.48 15.45
C SER A 47 4.17 9.47 13.97
N LYS A 48 4.91 10.46 13.50
CA LYS A 48 5.42 10.52 12.13
C LYS A 48 6.55 11.50 12.01
N CYS A 49 7.41 11.30 11.02
CA CYS A 49 8.33 12.33 10.54
C CYS A 49 8.59 12.12 9.04
N ARG A 50 9.22 13.11 8.40
CA ARG A 50 9.76 12.93 7.04
C ARG A 50 11.26 12.70 7.13
N LEU A 51 11.70 11.51 6.76
CA LEU A 51 13.11 11.16 6.62
C LEU A 51 13.78 12.01 5.54
N THR A 52 15.01 12.43 5.81
CA THR A 52 15.87 13.12 4.82
C THR A 52 16.80 12.17 4.08
N GLU A 53 16.98 10.96 4.63
CA GLU A 53 17.68 9.85 4.00
C GLU A 53 17.02 8.52 4.39
N PRO A 54 17.16 7.47 3.56
CA PRO A 54 16.55 6.18 3.87
C PRO A 54 17.06 5.58 5.19
N ALA A 55 16.16 5.04 6.00
CA ALA A 55 16.46 4.44 7.30
C ALA A 55 16.02 2.96 7.34
N MET A 56 16.81 2.11 8.00
CA MET A 56 16.49 0.70 8.19
C MET A 56 15.84 0.47 9.55
N LEU A 57 14.62 -0.06 9.56
CA LEU A 57 13.82 -0.33 10.75
C LEU A 57 13.13 -1.69 10.57
N GLY A 58 13.28 -2.61 11.51
CA GLY A 58 12.64 -3.94 11.43
C GLY A 58 12.99 -4.74 10.16
N GLY A 59 14.16 -4.50 9.56
CA GLY A 59 14.57 -5.13 8.29
C GLY A 59 14.02 -4.47 7.03
N ILE A 60 13.23 -3.39 7.17
CA ILE A 60 12.66 -2.63 6.07
C ILE A 60 13.41 -1.32 5.93
N VAL A 61 13.79 -0.96 4.70
CA VAL A 61 14.42 0.33 4.43
C VAL A 61 13.34 1.29 3.94
N CYS A 62 13.00 2.27 4.77
CA CYS A 62 11.98 3.27 4.52
C CYS A 62 12.62 4.60 4.07
N ASP A 63 11.92 5.38 3.25
CA ASP A 63 12.32 6.72 2.81
C ASP A 63 11.13 7.71 2.89
N GLY A 64 11.41 9.01 2.86
CA GLY A 64 10.36 10.04 2.88
C GLY A 64 9.50 9.98 4.15
N TRP A 65 8.18 10.04 4.00
CA TRP A 65 7.27 10.01 5.15
C TRP A 65 7.23 8.61 5.78
N ILE A 66 7.36 8.56 7.09
CA ILE A 66 7.21 7.36 7.91
C ILE A 66 6.25 7.67 9.06
N HIS A 67 5.37 6.71 9.35
CA HIS A 67 4.34 6.77 10.39
C HIS A 67 4.55 5.62 11.37
N PHE A 68 4.24 5.88 12.62
CA PHE A 68 4.34 4.92 13.72
C PHE A 68 3.01 4.86 14.47
N ASN A 69 2.76 3.74 15.13
CA ASN A 69 1.65 3.59 16.08
C ASN A 69 2.05 4.08 17.49
N GLU A 70 1.11 4.08 18.43
CA GLU A 70 1.36 4.59 19.80
C GLU A 70 2.41 3.78 20.57
N ASP A 71 2.65 2.52 20.16
CA ASP A 71 3.69 1.63 20.70
C ASP A 71 5.07 1.83 20.04
N GLY A 72 5.17 2.74 19.07
CA GLY A 72 6.42 3.10 18.40
C GLY A 72 6.87 2.13 17.31
N CYS A 73 6.02 1.17 16.94
CA CYS A 73 6.23 0.33 15.77
C CYS A 73 5.86 1.08 14.49
N ILE A 74 6.48 0.74 13.37
CA ILE A 74 6.12 1.31 12.06
C ILE A 74 4.67 0.95 11.76
N ASP A 75 3.87 1.98 11.49
CA ASP A 75 2.49 1.85 11.00
C ASP A 75 2.48 1.89 9.48
N GLN A 76 3.24 2.81 8.87
CA GLN A 76 3.30 2.97 7.41
C GLN A 76 4.63 3.56 6.97
N CYS A 77 5.15 3.14 5.81
CA CYS A 77 6.31 3.79 5.22
C CYS A 77 6.41 3.63 3.70
N LEU A 78 7.12 4.55 3.03
CA LEU A 78 7.53 4.37 1.64
C LEU A 78 8.76 3.47 1.56
N LEU A 79 8.66 2.40 0.78
CA LEU A 79 9.72 1.43 0.62
C LEU A 79 10.86 1.97 -0.26
N ALA A 80 12.08 2.00 0.28
CA ALA A 80 13.28 2.51 -0.39
C ALA A 80 14.11 1.42 -1.09
N ARG A 81 13.90 0.15 -0.73
CA ARG A 81 14.59 -1.02 -1.31
C ARG A 81 13.58 -2.15 -1.53
N PRO A 82 13.69 -2.92 -2.62
CA PRO A 82 12.74 -3.99 -2.86
C PRO A 82 12.87 -5.07 -1.77
N ILE A 83 11.73 -5.63 -1.37
CA ILE A 83 11.69 -6.71 -0.37
C ILE A 83 10.96 -7.93 -0.92
N PRO A 84 11.34 -9.16 -0.51
CA PRO A 84 10.52 -10.33 -0.73
C PRO A 84 9.28 -10.28 0.18
N PHE A 85 8.10 -10.53 -0.37
CA PHE A 85 6.87 -10.67 0.40
C PHE A 85 5.90 -11.58 -0.35
N SER A 86 5.46 -12.67 0.27
CA SER A 86 4.48 -13.61 -0.31
C SER A 86 4.79 -14.05 -1.75
N GLY A 87 6.05 -14.43 -2.01
CA GLY A 87 6.51 -14.81 -3.36
C GLY A 87 6.64 -13.65 -4.37
N LEU A 88 6.32 -12.42 -3.96
CA LEU A 88 6.54 -11.20 -4.74
C LEU A 88 7.90 -10.57 -4.41
N SER A 89 8.44 -9.82 -5.38
CA SER A 89 9.41 -8.78 -5.09
C SER A 89 8.68 -7.44 -5.09
N VAL A 90 8.40 -6.92 -3.89
CA VAL A 90 7.72 -5.63 -3.73
C VAL A 90 8.66 -4.53 -4.18
N PRO A 91 8.30 -3.71 -5.20
CA PRO A 91 9.20 -2.73 -5.77
C PRO A 91 9.41 -1.52 -4.87
N VAL A 92 10.53 -0.84 -5.07
CA VAL A 92 10.80 0.50 -4.50
C VAL A 92 9.66 1.45 -4.87
N GLY A 93 9.30 2.33 -3.94
CA GLY A 93 8.21 3.28 -4.12
C GLY A 93 6.84 2.73 -3.74
N SER A 94 6.76 1.46 -3.33
CA SER A 94 5.55 0.92 -2.69
C SER A 94 5.32 1.59 -1.34
N TRP A 95 4.08 1.97 -1.05
CA TRP A 95 3.68 2.42 0.28
C TRP A 95 3.16 1.22 1.07
N LEU A 96 3.82 0.88 2.17
CA LEU A 96 3.45 -0.23 3.04
C LEU A 96 2.59 0.28 4.20
N LEU A 97 1.54 -0.46 4.53
CA LEU A 97 0.80 -0.29 5.77
C LEU A 97 0.82 -1.62 6.53
N PHE A 98 1.17 -1.54 7.80
CA PHE A 98 1.29 -2.69 8.69
C PHE A 98 -0.02 -2.89 9.47
N ASP A 99 -0.25 -4.10 9.94
CA ASP A 99 -1.38 -4.39 10.80
C ASP A 99 -1.18 -3.75 12.18
N THR A 100 -2.23 -3.15 12.73
CA THR A 100 -2.17 -2.49 14.04
C THR A 100 -2.08 -3.50 15.20
N GLU A 101 -2.63 -4.70 15.03
CA GLU A 101 -2.58 -5.78 16.02
C GLU A 101 -1.34 -6.67 15.87
N ASP A 102 -0.77 -6.73 14.66
CA ASP A 102 0.47 -7.45 14.33
C ASP A 102 1.42 -6.56 13.49
N PRO A 103 2.26 -5.73 14.13
CA PRO A 103 3.08 -4.73 13.43
C PRO A 103 4.17 -5.34 12.52
N ASP A 104 4.41 -6.64 12.59
CA ASP A 104 5.31 -7.35 11.67
C ASP A 104 4.59 -7.81 10.39
N HIS A 105 3.26 -7.75 10.35
CA HIS A 105 2.44 -8.12 9.19
C HIS A 105 2.18 -6.93 8.27
N ILE A 106 2.53 -7.06 6.99
CA ILE A 106 2.14 -6.10 5.94
C ILE A 106 0.70 -6.39 5.51
N ALA A 107 -0.24 -5.59 6.01
CA ALA A 107 -1.66 -5.74 5.71
C ALA A 107 -2.03 -5.16 4.33
N VAL A 108 -1.36 -4.07 3.91
CA VAL A 108 -1.66 -3.39 2.63
C VAL A 108 -0.39 -2.92 1.95
N ILE A 109 -0.37 -3.06 0.63
CA ILE A 109 0.63 -2.46 -0.24
C ILE A 109 -0.08 -1.58 -1.28
N MET A 110 0.35 -0.32 -1.39
CA MET A 110 0.03 0.51 -2.55
C MET A 110 1.20 0.47 -3.51
N PHE A 111 1.08 -0.34 -4.56
CA PHE A 111 2.13 -0.48 -5.57
C PHE A 111 2.24 0.79 -6.43
N PRO A 112 3.45 1.21 -6.82
CA PRO A 112 3.64 2.40 -7.67
C PRO A 112 3.21 2.16 -9.13
N GLN A 113 3.07 0.89 -9.52
CA GLN A 113 2.72 0.44 -10.87
C GLN A 113 1.87 -0.84 -10.78
N ASP A 114 1.20 -1.18 -11.87
CA ASP A 114 0.46 -2.44 -11.98
C ASP A 114 1.38 -3.64 -11.69
N MET A 115 0.86 -4.64 -10.98
CA MET A 115 1.60 -5.83 -10.55
C MET A 115 0.81 -7.09 -10.86
N VAL A 116 1.50 -8.23 -10.95
CA VAL A 116 0.85 -9.55 -10.96
C VAL A 116 1.05 -10.18 -9.59
N VAL A 117 -0.04 -10.49 -8.90
CA VAL A 117 -0.06 -11.08 -7.56
C VAL A 117 -0.90 -12.34 -7.60
N GLU A 118 -0.31 -13.50 -7.30
CA GLU A 118 -0.99 -14.81 -7.38
C GLU A 118 -1.70 -15.06 -8.73
N GLY A 119 -1.17 -14.51 -9.83
CA GLY A 119 -1.76 -14.62 -11.18
C GLY A 119 -2.84 -13.58 -11.50
N VAL A 120 -3.17 -12.70 -10.57
CA VAL A 120 -4.13 -11.60 -10.74
C VAL A 120 -3.40 -10.32 -11.11
N THR A 121 -3.84 -9.62 -12.16
CA THR A 121 -3.27 -8.33 -12.57
C THR A 121 -3.88 -7.21 -11.74
N VAL A 122 -3.19 -6.84 -10.66
CA VAL A 122 -3.61 -5.79 -9.74
C VAL A 122 -3.19 -4.42 -10.25
N ARG A 123 -4.09 -3.45 -10.09
CA ARG A 123 -3.86 -2.05 -10.43
C ARG A 123 -2.93 -1.42 -9.40
N GLY A 124 -1.87 -0.77 -9.87
CA GLY A 124 -1.05 0.11 -9.05
C GLY A 124 -1.43 1.58 -9.23
N GLY A 125 -0.85 2.41 -8.38
CA GLY A 125 -1.02 3.85 -8.42
C GLY A 125 -1.21 4.46 -7.04
N VAL A 126 -1.26 5.79 -7.02
CA VAL A 126 -1.41 6.56 -5.79
C VAL A 126 -2.77 6.26 -5.14
N LYS A 127 -2.75 5.85 -3.86
CA LYS A 127 -3.95 5.52 -3.07
C LYS A 127 -4.77 4.34 -3.61
N ILE A 128 -4.16 3.44 -4.40
CA ILE A 128 -4.79 2.18 -4.82
C ILE A 128 -4.21 1.08 -3.94
N MET A 129 -5.09 0.45 -3.16
CA MET A 129 -4.70 -0.51 -2.13
C MET A 129 -4.78 -1.94 -2.69
N THR A 130 -3.77 -2.74 -2.40
CA THR A 130 -3.81 -4.19 -2.47
C THR A 130 -3.63 -4.73 -1.06
N SER A 131 -4.63 -5.42 -0.53
CA SER A 131 -4.63 -5.94 0.84
C SER A 131 -4.28 -7.42 0.88
N PHE A 132 -3.72 -7.86 2.00
CA PHE A 132 -3.28 -9.23 2.24
C PHE A 132 -3.89 -9.78 3.53
N HIS A 133 -4.05 -11.11 3.57
CA HIS A 133 -4.40 -11.85 4.77
C HIS A 133 -3.15 -12.11 5.62
N GLN A 134 -3.32 -12.51 6.89
CA GLN A 134 -2.21 -12.79 7.80
C GLN A 134 -1.21 -13.83 7.27
N ASN A 135 -1.70 -14.77 6.46
CA ASN A 135 -0.87 -15.79 5.80
C ASN A 135 -0.08 -15.25 4.58
N GLY A 136 -0.16 -13.95 4.31
CA GLY A 136 0.49 -13.25 3.19
C GLY A 136 -0.26 -13.35 1.87
N ARG A 137 -1.39 -14.07 1.79
CA ARG A 137 -2.13 -14.24 0.54
C ARG A 137 -2.96 -13.02 0.19
N LEU A 138 -3.21 -12.84 -1.10
CA LEU A 138 -4.06 -11.75 -1.59
C LEU A 138 -5.44 -11.80 -0.91
N LYS A 139 -5.86 -10.68 -0.33
CA LYS A 139 -7.16 -10.51 0.35
C LYS A 139 -8.11 -9.66 -0.49
N GLY A 140 -7.60 -8.57 -1.04
CA GLY A 140 -8.40 -7.62 -1.81
C GLY A 140 -7.55 -6.82 -2.78
N CYS A 141 -8.09 -6.54 -3.96
CA CYS A 141 -7.41 -5.68 -4.94
C CYS A 141 -8.39 -5.02 -5.91
N PHE A 142 -7.91 -3.96 -6.55
CA PHE A 142 -8.57 -3.39 -7.72
C PHE A 142 -7.91 -3.96 -8.98
N LEU A 143 -8.69 -4.54 -9.89
CA LEU A 143 -8.13 -5.08 -11.12
C LEU A 143 -7.72 -3.97 -12.09
N ARG A 144 -6.67 -4.24 -12.85
CA ARG A 144 -6.23 -3.32 -13.91
C ARG A 144 -7.17 -3.34 -15.13
N GLU A 145 -7.67 -4.52 -15.46
CA GLU A 145 -8.57 -4.84 -16.56
C GLU A 145 -9.48 -6.01 -16.15
N ASP A 146 -10.58 -6.19 -16.86
CA ASP A 146 -11.48 -7.32 -16.62
C ASP A 146 -10.70 -8.63 -16.77
N GLN A 147 -10.86 -9.55 -15.83
CA GLN A 147 -10.08 -10.78 -15.76
C GLN A 147 -10.96 -11.94 -15.29
N VAL A 148 -10.76 -13.11 -15.91
CA VAL A 148 -11.36 -14.35 -15.43
C VAL A 148 -10.55 -14.89 -14.25
N ILE A 149 -11.19 -15.02 -13.10
CA ILE A 149 -10.60 -15.51 -11.84
C ILE A 149 -11.46 -16.67 -11.36
N ASP A 150 -10.85 -17.84 -11.14
CA ASP A 150 -11.57 -19.09 -10.80
C ASP A 150 -12.72 -19.44 -11.76
N GLY A 151 -12.56 -19.07 -13.04
CA GLY A 151 -13.59 -19.27 -14.08
C GLY A 151 -14.68 -18.21 -14.11
N ILE A 152 -14.60 -17.17 -13.28
CA ILE A 152 -15.61 -16.11 -13.15
C ILE A 152 -15.11 -14.81 -13.78
N PRO A 153 -15.88 -14.17 -14.69
CA PRO A 153 -15.49 -12.93 -15.35
C PRO A 153 -15.62 -11.75 -14.38
N CYS A 154 -14.53 -11.36 -13.73
CA CYS A 154 -14.51 -10.27 -12.77
C CYS A 154 -14.13 -8.94 -13.43
N LYS A 155 -14.90 -7.90 -13.09
CA LYS A 155 -14.77 -6.56 -13.66
C LYS A 155 -13.68 -5.74 -12.99
N ALA A 156 -12.93 -5.00 -13.79
CA ALA A 156 -12.07 -3.93 -13.31
C ALA A 156 -12.88 -2.71 -12.92
N SER A 157 -12.65 -2.27 -11.69
CA SER A 157 -13.23 -1.08 -11.10
C SER A 157 -12.20 -0.39 -10.22
N VAL A 158 -12.38 0.90 -9.98
CA VAL A 158 -11.66 1.66 -8.94
C VAL A 158 -12.55 1.93 -7.71
N PHE A 159 -13.80 1.47 -7.76
CA PHE A 159 -14.80 1.66 -6.70
C PHE A 159 -15.18 0.36 -6.02
N GLN A 160 -14.99 -0.77 -6.69
CA GLN A 160 -15.27 -2.09 -6.16
C GLN A 160 -14.03 -2.96 -6.29
N GLU A 161 -13.54 -3.42 -5.15
CA GLU A 161 -12.46 -4.40 -5.12
C GLU A 161 -13.00 -5.81 -5.39
N VAL A 162 -12.10 -6.64 -5.91
CA VAL A 162 -12.21 -8.09 -5.90
C VAL A 162 -11.65 -8.58 -4.58
N ARG A 163 -12.41 -9.40 -3.85
CA ARG A 163 -11.99 -10.01 -2.58
C ARG A 163 -11.70 -11.49 -2.76
N PHE A 164 -10.82 -12.01 -1.92
CA PHE A 164 -10.39 -13.40 -1.89
C PHE A 164 -10.45 -13.94 -0.48
N HIS A 165 -10.79 -15.22 -0.34
CA HIS A 165 -10.69 -15.96 0.91
C HIS A 165 -9.22 -16.20 1.29
N GLU A 166 -8.96 -16.59 2.55
CA GLU A 166 -7.60 -16.95 3.00
C GLU A 166 -7.00 -18.13 2.22
N ASN A 167 -7.84 -18.99 1.64
CA ASN A 167 -7.41 -20.07 0.74
C ASN A 167 -7.16 -19.60 -0.70
N GLY A 168 -7.24 -18.28 -0.93
CA GLY A 168 -7.03 -17.56 -2.18
C GLY A 168 -8.02 -17.85 -3.30
N GLN A 169 -9.13 -18.52 -2.99
CA GLN A 169 -10.25 -18.59 -3.92
C GLN A 169 -11.00 -17.26 -3.92
N LEU A 170 -11.62 -16.94 -5.04
CA LEU A 170 -12.47 -15.76 -5.19
C LEU A 170 -13.57 -15.75 -4.13
N GLU A 171 -13.68 -14.63 -3.40
CA GLU A 171 -14.74 -14.39 -2.41
C GLU A 171 -15.84 -13.53 -3.01
N SER A 172 -15.49 -12.45 -3.70
CA SER A 172 -16.50 -11.59 -4.34
C SER A 172 -15.92 -10.74 -5.45
N CYS A 173 -16.72 -10.49 -6.48
CA CYS A 173 -16.44 -9.49 -7.51
C CYS A 173 -17.74 -8.98 -8.14
N GLU A 174 -17.65 -7.85 -8.84
CA GLU A 174 -18.69 -7.46 -9.82
C GLU A 174 -18.40 -8.18 -11.14
N LEU A 175 -19.42 -8.73 -11.78
CA LEU A 175 -19.28 -9.46 -13.04
C LEU A 175 -19.02 -8.51 -14.21
N SER A 176 -18.05 -8.83 -15.07
CA SER A 176 -17.79 -8.08 -16.31
C SER A 176 -18.64 -8.56 -17.49
N ASP A 177 -19.11 -9.80 -17.43
CA ASP A 177 -19.96 -10.46 -18.43
C ASP A 177 -20.99 -11.34 -17.72
N ASP A 178 -22.00 -11.81 -18.44
CA ASP A 178 -22.95 -12.79 -17.91
C ASP A 178 -22.20 -14.06 -17.46
N ALA A 179 -22.56 -14.59 -16.29
CA ALA A 179 -21.90 -15.74 -15.70
C ALA A 179 -22.90 -16.82 -15.28
N THR A 180 -22.55 -18.08 -15.51
CA THR A 180 -23.31 -19.24 -15.02
C THR A 180 -22.63 -19.82 -13.78
N LEU A 181 -23.31 -19.78 -12.64
CA LEU A 181 -22.85 -20.32 -11.36
C LEU A 181 -23.87 -21.35 -10.86
N GLY A 182 -23.51 -22.62 -10.90
CA GLY A 182 -24.46 -23.72 -10.68
C GLY A 182 -25.58 -23.68 -11.73
N ASP A 183 -26.83 -23.65 -11.27
CA ASP A 183 -28.02 -23.57 -12.13
C ASP A 183 -28.49 -22.12 -12.39
N MET A 184 -27.76 -21.11 -11.88
CA MET A 184 -28.13 -19.70 -12.00
C MET A 184 -27.31 -19.03 -13.11
N THR A 185 -27.98 -18.20 -13.92
CA THR A 185 -27.31 -17.25 -14.82
C THR A 185 -27.49 -15.85 -14.26
N LEU A 186 -26.37 -15.18 -14.01
CA LEU A 186 -26.31 -13.84 -13.44
C LEU A 186 -25.82 -12.86 -14.52
N PRO A 187 -26.44 -11.69 -14.66
CA PRO A 187 -26.07 -10.73 -15.68
C PRO A 187 -24.77 -9.99 -15.32
N ALA A 188 -24.09 -9.47 -16.35
CA ALA A 188 -22.99 -8.54 -16.17
C ALA A 188 -23.38 -7.34 -15.26
N GLY A 189 -22.45 -6.90 -14.41
CA GLY A 189 -22.64 -5.83 -13.44
C GLY A 189 -23.26 -6.27 -12.11
N GLU A 190 -23.72 -7.52 -11.99
CA GLU A 190 -24.15 -8.07 -10.71
C GLU A 190 -22.93 -8.29 -9.79
N ARG A 191 -23.07 -7.95 -8.50
CA ARG A 191 -22.06 -8.29 -7.50
C ARG A 191 -22.39 -9.64 -6.89
N ILE A 192 -21.42 -10.56 -6.91
CA ILE A 192 -21.57 -11.89 -6.33
C ILE A 192 -20.74 -12.04 -5.06
N GLU A 193 -21.17 -12.94 -4.18
CA GLU A 193 -20.39 -13.41 -3.03
C GLU A 193 -20.37 -14.95 -3.05
N LEU A 194 -19.20 -15.52 -2.83
CA LEU A 194 -18.93 -16.95 -2.85
C LEU A 194 -18.40 -17.37 -1.48
N ASP A 195 -18.75 -18.58 -1.06
CA ASP A 195 -18.10 -19.19 0.10
C ASP A 195 -16.68 -19.65 -0.23
N SER A 196 -15.96 -20.12 0.78
CA SER A 196 -14.58 -20.60 0.63
C SER A 196 -14.45 -21.94 -0.11
N SER A 197 -15.54 -22.45 -0.71
CA SER A 197 -15.54 -23.56 -1.65
C SER A 197 -15.89 -23.13 -3.08
N GLY A 198 -16.18 -21.84 -3.29
CA GLY A 198 -16.58 -21.26 -4.57
C GLY A 198 -18.08 -21.35 -4.86
N GLN A 199 -18.93 -21.65 -3.86
CA GLN A 199 -20.38 -21.70 -4.05
C GLN A 199 -21.02 -20.35 -3.77
N LEU A 200 -22.01 -19.97 -4.59
CA LEU A 200 -22.74 -18.71 -4.44
C LEU A 200 -23.47 -18.65 -3.09
N ILE A 201 -23.21 -17.58 -2.33
CA ILE A 201 -23.95 -17.26 -1.11
C ILE A 201 -25.18 -16.46 -1.52
N LEU A 202 -26.36 -17.03 -1.34
CA LEU A 202 -27.61 -16.29 -1.51
C LEU A 202 -27.80 -15.35 -0.32
N LEU A 203 -27.74 -14.03 -0.57
CA LEU A 203 -28.15 -13.06 0.43
C LEU A 203 -29.68 -13.19 0.65
N PRO A 204 -30.17 -13.22 1.89
CA PRO A 204 -31.60 -13.17 2.15
C PRO A 204 -32.16 -11.83 1.63
N LEU A 205 -33.28 -11.92 0.89
CA LEU A 205 -34.07 -10.79 0.40
C LEU A 205 -34.58 -9.88 1.54
#